data_AF-A0A418WC28-F1
#
_entry.id   AF-A0A418WC28-F1
#
_cell.length_a   1.000
_cell.length_b   1.000
_cell.length_c   1.000
_cell.angle_alpha   90.00
_cell.angle_beta   90.00
_cell.angle_gamma   90.00
#
_symmetry.space_group_name_H-M   'P 1'
#
loop_
_entity.id
_entity.type
_entity.pdbx_description
1 polymer ?
#
loop_
_entity_poly.entity_id
_entity_poly.type
_entity_poly.pdbx_seq_one_letter_code
_entity_poly.pdbx_strand_id
1 'polypeptide(L)'
;MPGKIAAPIGASWRGKQCWKALAMADFLFIHGSWHGAWCWHKVVPRVEAAGHRAVAIDLPGRGRSPAVPIFVSLGAMVDAAERALVQGRKTTLVVHSRNGIVASTLAERAPDRIARIIYVASFMLPTGKRVLDYLPDGHSMLSDKVEVSRATLSDRLDPGAYREALYADCSDDDVALARSLLVREPSRPALTRLKLTPDRYGRVPRAYVRLTQDRAVSLPLQDRLLNETPVDRVESIAASHSAYFSRPDELARTIVELARA
;
A
#
# COMPACT_ATOMS: atom_id res chain seq x y z
N MET A 1 -25.82 42.56 -43.12
CA MET A 1 -25.76 41.51 -42.08
C MET A 1 -25.53 40.16 -42.76
N PRO A 2 -24.88 39.17 -42.14
CA PRO A 2 -23.66 39.10 -41.30
C PRO A 2 -22.56 38.32 -42.09
N GLY A 3 -21.35 37.98 -41.64
CA GLY A 3 -20.57 38.18 -40.43
C GLY A 3 -19.16 37.63 -40.75
N LYS A 4 -18.11 38.45 -40.57
CA LYS A 4 -16.71 38.03 -40.75
C LYS A 4 -16.27 37.24 -39.51
N ILE A 5 -15.86 36.00 -39.72
CA ILE A 5 -15.26 35.13 -38.72
C ILE A 5 -13.89 35.70 -38.36
N ALA A 6 -13.76 36.24 -37.15
CA ALA A 6 -12.47 36.56 -36.55
C ALA A 6 -11.94 35.31 -35.84
N ALA A 7 -10.78 34.84 -36.26
CA ALA A 7 -10.00 33.87 -35.48
C ALA A 7 -9.16 34.62 -34.43
N PRO A 8 -9.19 34.25 -33.14
CA PRO A 8 -8.16 34.65 -32.21
C PRO A 8 -7.15 33.52 -32.05
N ILE A 9 -5.99 33.75 -32.68
CA ILE A 9 -4.65 33.73 -32.10
C ILE A 9 -4.56 33.03 -30.72
N GLY A 10 -3.74 31.97 -30.69
CA GLY A 10 -3.47 31.13 -29.53
C GLY A 10 -3.15 31.92 -28.26
N ALA A 11 -3.96 31.69 -27.22
CA ALA A 11 -3.66 32.11 -25.87
C ALA A 11 -2.70 31.09 -25.24
N SER A 12 -1.44 31.50 -25.13
CA SER A 12 -0.43 30.85 -24.31
C SER A 12 -0.90 30.75 -22.86
N TRP A 13 -0.96 29.54 -22.31
CA TRP A 13 -1.13 29.31 -20.88
C TRP A 13 0.16 29.74 -20.14
N ARG A 14 0.26 31.02 -19.78
CA ARG A 14 1.16 31.52 -18.74
C ARG A 14 0.35 31.95 -17.53
N GLY A 15 -0.26 30.97 -16.86
CA GLY A 15 -0.73 31.13 -15.49
C GLY A 15 0.45 30.96 -14.55
N LYS A 16 0.90 32.06 -13.92
CA LYS A 16 1.89 32.03 -12.84
C LYS A 16 1.27 31.36 -11.61
N GLN A 17 1.32 30.04 -11.53
CA GLN A 17 1.21 29.34 -10.25
C GLN A 17 2.57 29.45 -9.57
N CYS A 18 2.64 30.26 -8.51
CA CYS A 18 3.76 30.28 -7.59
C CYS A 18 3.84 28.91 -6.91
N TRP A 19 4.55 27.97 -7.52
CA TRP A 19 4.99 26.76 -6.86
C TRP A 19 5.94 27.20 -5.75
N LYS A 20 5.49 27.16 -4.49
CA LYS A 20 6.46 26.90 -3.43
C LYS A 20 7.11 25.58 -3.84
N ALA A 21 8.43 25.60 -4.08
CA ALA A 21 9.21 24.38 -4.27
C ALA A 21 8.78 23.41 -3.17
N LEU A 22 8.16 22.29 -3.56
CA LEU A 22 7.78 21.27 -2.61
C LEU A 22 9.07 20.82 -1.92
N ALA A 23 9.07 20.81 -0.58
CA ALA A 23 10.15 20.16 0.14
C ALA A 23 10.13 18.68 -0.28
N MET A 24 11.24 18.22 -0.85
CA MET A 24 11.42 16.82 -1.22
C MET A 24 11.17 15.93 -0.01
N ALA A 25 10.39 14.86 -0.19
CA ALA A 25 10.07 13.87 0.84
C ALA A 25 10.52 12.49 0.38
N ASP A 26 10.77 11.58 1.33
CA ASP A 26 11.14 10.20 1.03
C ASP A 26 9.98 9.26 1.29
N PHE A 27 9.75 8.37 0.36
CA PHE A 27 8.69 7.38 0.41
C PHE A 27 9.29 5.98 0.39
N LEU A 28 8.81 5.13 1.30
CA LEU A 28 9.06 3.69 1.30
C LEU A 28 7.75 2.96 1.02
N PHE A 29 7.71 2.26 -0.11
CA PHE A 29 6.56 1.49 -0.56
C PHE A 29 6.69 0.02 -0.15
N ILE A 30 5.66 -0.47 0.53
CA ILE A 30 5.58 -1.82 1.10
C ILE A 30 4.37 -2.53 0.47
N HIS A 31 4.64 -3.59 -0.28
CA HIS A 31 3.63 -4.38 -1.00
C HIS A 31 2.74 -5.20 -0.05
N GLY A 32 1.61 -5.70 -0.56
CA GLY A 32 0.70 -6.61 0.15
C GLY A 32 1.13 -8.08 0.08
N SER A 33 0.27 -9.00 0.53
CA SER A 33 0.53 -10.45 0.43
C SER A 33 0.79 -10.89 -1.01
N TRP A 34 1.62 -11.92 -1.19
CA TRP A 34 1.95 -12.57 -2.48
C TRP A 34 2.71 -11.70 -3.49
N HIS A 35 2.71 -10.38 -3.32
CA HIS A 35 3.37 -9.41 -4.18
C HIS A 35 4.81 -9.18 -3.78
N GLY A 36 5.55 -8.40 -4.59
CA GLY A 36 6.85 -7.81 -4.29
C GLY A 36 6.86 -6.33 -4.67
N ALA A 37 8.03 -5.69 -4.61
CA ALA A 37 8.26 -4.30 -5.00
C ALA A 37 7.72 -3.96 -6.40
N TRP A 38 7.72 -4.94 -7.31
CA TRP A 38 7.27 -4.83 -8.69
C TRP A 38 5.83 -4.33 -8.84
N CYS A 39 4.96 -4.50 -7.83
CA CYS A 39 3.59 -4.01 -7.91
C CYS A 39 3.53 -2.48 -7.99
N TRP A 40 4.53 -1.79 -7.46
CA TRP A 40 4.59 -0.32 -7.43
C TRP A 40 5.22 0.30 -8.69
N HIS A 41 5.57 -0.49 -9.71
CA HIS A 41 6.34 0.00 -10.87
C HIS A 41 5.63 1.14 -11.64
N LYS A 42 4.29 1.24 -11.58
CA LYS A 42 3.56 2.36 -12.18
C LYS A 42 3.45 3.58 -11.26
N VAL A 43 3.49 3.40 -9.94
CA VAL A 43 3.27 4.47 -8.96
C VAL A 43 4.56 5.19 -8.57
N VAL A 44 5.65 4.45 -8.35
CA VAL A 44 6.94 5.03 -7.93
C VAL A 44 7.42 6.13 -8.89
N PRO A 45 7.46 5.92 -10.23
CA PRO A 45 7.91 6.96 -11.16
C PRO A 45 7.04 8.23 -11.13
N ARG A 46 5.75 8.10 -10.79
CA ARG A 46 4.82 9.22 -10.69
C ARG A 46 5.06 10.06 -9.44
N VAL A 47 5.41 9.41 -8.34
CA VAL A 47 5.82 10.10 -7.11
C VAL A 47 7.18 10.79 -7.29
N GLU A 48 8.11 10.16 -8.02
CA GLU A 48 9.39 10.77 -8.39
C GLU A 48 9.21 11.98 -9.31
N ALA A 49 8.34 11.88 -10.31
CA ALA A 49 8.00 12.99 -11.21
C ALA A 49 7.37 14.18 -10.46
N ALA A 50 6.77 13.97 -9.28
CA ALA A 50 6.28 15.02 -8.41
C ALA A 50 7.37 15.67 -7.53
N GLY A 51 8.65 15.29 -7.70
CA GLY A 51 9.79 15.89 -7.00
C GLY A 51 10.16 15.21 -5.67
N HIS A 52 9.68 13.99 -5.44
CA HIS A 52 9.97 13.21 -4.23
C HIS A 52 10.94 12.06 -4.50
N ARG A 53 11.51 11.47 -3.46
CA ARG A 53 12.25 10.19 -3.56
C ARG A 53 11.33 9.05 -3.18
N ALA A 54 11.33 7.99 -3.96
CA ALA A 54 10.50 6.82 -3.70
C ALA A 54 11.28 5.53 -3.91
N VAL A 55 11.18 4.61 -2.96
CA VAL A 55 11.76 3.27 -3.06
C VAL A 55 10.68 2.25 -2.71
N ALA A 56 10.55 1.22 -3.54
CA ALA A 56 9.77 0.02 -3.22
C ALA A 56 10.73 -1.12 -2.87
N ILE A 57 10.38 -1.90 -1.84
CA ILE A 57 11.22 -3.01 -1.38
C ILE A 57 10.51 -4.35 -1.49
N ASP A 58 11.29 -5.40 -1.73
CA ASP A 58 10.85 -6.78 -1.55
C ASP A 58 11.00 -7.15 -0.08
N LEU A 59 9.89 -7.50 0.58
CA LEU A 59 9.96 -8.04 1.94
C LEU A 59 10.46 -9.51 1.91
N PRO A 60 11.06 -10.02 2.99
CA PRO A 60 11.65 -11.37 3.02
C PRO A 60 10.71 -12.49 2.54
N GLY A 61 11.16 -13.30 1.59
CA GLY A 61 10.38 -14.40 0.99
C GLY A 61 9.35 -13.95 -0.04
N ARG A 62 9.45 -12.71 -0.52
CA ARG A 62 8.67 -12.16 -1.61
C ARG A 62 9.55 -11.48 -2.65
N GLY A 63 9.00 -11.32 -3.86
CA GLY A 63 9.73 -10.77 -5.01
C GLY A 63 11.05 -11.49 -5.22
N ARG A 64 12.16 -10.74 -5.23
CA ARG A 64 13.52 -11.27 -5.44
C ARG A 64 14.22 -11.72 -4.16
N SER A 65 13.54 -11.71 -3.01
CA SER A 65 14.14 -12.14 -1.75
C SER A 65 14.44 -13.64 -1.74
N PRO A 66 15.65 -14.07 -1.37
CA PRO A 66 16.00 -15.50 -1.30
C PRO A 66 15.48 -16.19 -0.01
N ALA A 67 14.81 -15.45 0.88
CA ALA A 67 14.40 -16.01 2.17
C ALA A 67 13.31 -17.07 1.99
N VAL A 68 13.46 -18.21 2.69
CA VAL A 68 12.48 -19.30 2.61
C VAL A 68 11.27 -18.96 3.49
N PRO A 69 10.02 -19.07 3.00
CA PRO A 69 8.82 -18.61 3.69
C PRO A 69 8.67 -19.06 5.15
N ILE A 70 9.03 -20.32 5.46
CA ILE A 70 8.90 -20.90 6.81
C ILE A 70 9.72 -20.17 7.87
N PHE A 71 10.82 -19.52 7.48
CA PHE A 71 11.71 -18.78 8.38
C PHE A 71 11.37 -17.28 8.47
N VAL A 72 10.39 -16.81 7.69
CA VAL A 72 10.04 -15.39 7.68
C VAL A 72 9.15 -15.06 8.88
N SER A 73 9.62 -14.14 9.72
CA SER A 73 8.88 -13.57 10.86
C SER A 73 8.49 -12.12 10.59
N LEU A 74 7.53 -11.58 11.36
CA LEU A 74 7.20 -10.16 11.31
C LEU A 74 8.43 -9.30 11.63
N GLY A 75 9.25 -9.72 12.61
CA GLY A 75 10.50 -9.04 12.94
C GLY A 75 11.45 -8.94 11.75
N ALA A 76 11.67 -10.03 11.02
CA ALA A 76 12.52 -10.02 9.83
C ALA A 76 11.99 -9.11 8.72
N MET A 77 10.66 -9.04 8.55
CA MET A 77 10.03 -8.09 7.62
C MET A 77 10.26 -6.63 8.05
N VAL A 78 10.12 -6.34 9.34
CA VAL A 78 10.38 -5.00 9.91
C VAL A 78 11.85 -4.63 9.79
N ASP A 79 12.78 -5.55 10.03
CA ASP A 79 14.22 -5.30 9.87
C ASP A 79 14.56 -4.92 8.42
N ALA A 80 13.93 -5.58 7.44
CA ALA A 80 14.10 -5.25 6.03
C ALA A 80 13.57 -3.85 5.70
N ALA A 81 12.38 -3.51 6.20
CA ALA A 81 11.80 -2.17 6.02
C ALA A 81 12.63 -1.08 6.71
N GLU A 82 13.13 -1.34 7.92
CA GLU A 82 13.95 -0.41 8.68
C GLU A 82 15.29 -0.10 8.00
N ARG A 83 15.92 -1.11 7.37
CA ARG A 83 17.14 -0.92 6.56
C ARG A 83 16.92 -0.04 5.33
N ALA A 84 15.69 0.00 4.81
CA ALA A 84 15.33 0.81 3.65
C ALA A 84 14.99 2.27 3.99
N LEU A 85 14.82 2.60 5.28
CA LEU A 85 14.60 3.97 5.72
C LEU A 85 15.84 4.83 5.48
N VAL A 86 15.62 6.08 5.04
CA VAL A 86 16.75 6.98 4.78
C VAL A 86 17.40 7.41 6.10
N GLN A 87 18.74 7.42 6.12
CA GLN A 87 19.51 7.85 7.28
C GLN A 87 19.40 9.36 7.48
N GLY A 88 19.30 9.79 8.75
CA GLY A 88 19.24 11.20 9.15
C GLY A 88 17.97 11.96 8.77
N ARG A 89 16.96 11.30 8.15
CA ARG A 89 15.71 11.94 7.72
C ARG A 89 14.51 11.04 7.99
N LYS A 90 13.34 11.65 8.14
CA LYS A 90 12.08 10.91 8.29
C LYS A 90 11.58 10.42 6.92
N THR A 91 11.02 9.22 6.90
CA THR A 91 10.46 8.59 5.69
C THR A 91 8.94 8.42 5.83
N THR A 92 8.18 8.71 4.79
CA THR A 92 6.75 8.38 4.68
C THR A 92 6.60 6.93 4.23
N LEU A 93 5.88 6.13 4.99
CA LEU A 93 5.57 4.75 4.63
C LEU A 93 4.28 4.72 3.79
N VAL A 94 4.30 4.03 2.67
CA VAL A 94 3.09 3.68 1.90
C VAL A 94 2.97 2.17 1.92
N VAL A 95 1.88 1.66 2.50
CA VAL A 95 1.73 0.23 2.76
C VAL A 95 0.39 -0.29 2.28
N HIS A 96 0.42 -1.43 1.60
CA HIS A 96 -0.75 -2.04 0.99
C HIS A 96 -1.17 -3.32 1.72
N SER A 97 -2.48 -3.51 1.88
CA SER A 97 -3.10 -4.78 2.29
C SER A 97 -2.53 -5.36 3.59
N ARG A 98 -2.27 -6.68 3.64
CA ARG A 98 -1.87 -7.42 4.85
C ARG A 98 -0.64 -6.82 5.56
N ASN A 99 0.29 -6.22 4.82
CA ASN A 99 1.57 -5.76 5.37
C ASN A 99 1.50 -4.41 6.09
N GLY A 100 0.30 -3.84 6.29
CA GLY A 100 0.12 -2.74 7.23
C GLY A 100 0.67 -3.05 8.63
N ILE A 101 0.67 -4.33 9.04
CA ILE A 101 1.31 -4.80 10.27
C ILE A 101 2.82 -4.52 10.32
N VAL A 102 3.52 -4.53 9.18
CA VAL A 102 4.95 -4.20 9.07
C VAL A 102 5.15 -2.71 9.31
N ALA A 103 4.36 -1.86 8.67
CA ALA A 103 4.44 -0.41 8.85
C ALA A 103 4.10 0.01 10.29
N SER A 104 3.04 -0.55 10.88
CA SER A 104 2.68 -0.26 12.28
C SER A 104 3.78 -0.69 13.26
N THR A 105 4.36 -1.87 13.06
CA THR A 105 5.43 -2.38 13.94
C THR A 105 6.74 -1.60 13.73
N LEU A 106 7.02 -1.15 12.50
CA LEU A 106 8.16 -0.27 12.23
C LEU A 106 7.99 1.10 12.89
N ALA A 107 6.80 1.67 12.84
CA ALA A 107 6.49 2.92 13.52
C ALA A 107 6.51 2.77 15.06
N GLU A 108 6.15 1.61 15.60
CA GLU A 108 6.41 1.31 17.00
C GLU A 108 7.92 1.27 17.29
N ARG A 109 8.73 0.62 16.44
CA ARG A 109 10.17 0.46 16.69
C ARG A 109 10.96 1.76 16.52
N ALA A 110 10.64 2.56 15.52
CA ALA A 110 11.42 3.74 15.13
C ALA A 110 10.53 4.96 14.80
N PRO A 111 9.65 5.40 15.72
CA PRO A 111 8.68 6.47 15.46
C PRO A 111 9.35 7.79 15.01
N ASP A 112 10.54 8.11 15.51
CA ASP A 112 11.29 9.31 15.14
C ASP A 112 11.87 9.28 13.73
N ARG A 113 11.87 8.12 13.07
CA ARG A 113 12.32 7.94 11.68
C ARG A 113 11.16 7.94 10.69
N ILE A 114 9.92 7.97 11.17
CA ILE A 114 8.72 7.91 10.34
C ILE A 114 8.05 9.29 10.30
N ALA A 115 7.82 9.80 9.09
CA ALA A 115 7.12 11.07 8.88
C ALA A 115 5.60 10.86 8.99
N ARG A 116 5.10 9.82 8.31
CA ARG A 116 3.69 9.43 8.23
C ARG A 116 3.58 7.98 7.76
N ILE A 117 2.46 7.33 8.04
CA ILE A 117 2.06 6.08 7.39
C ILE A 117 0.80 6.32 6.55
N ILE A 118 0.82 5.90 5.29
CA ILE A 118 -0.32 5.91 4.37
C ILE A 118 -0.70 4.46 4.10
N TYR A 119 -1.85 4.05 4.63
CA TYR A 119 -2.43 2.71 4.48
C TYR A 119 -3.32 2.67 3.24
N VAL A 120 -2.99 1.86 2.23
CA VAL A 120 -3.79 1.68 1.02
C VAL A 120 -4.55 0.38 1.13
N ALA A 121 -5.88 0.44 1.34
CA ALA A 121 -6.73 -0.73 1.64
C ALA A 121 -6.04 -1.76 2.55
N SER A 122 -5.39 -1.26 3.60
CA SER A 122 -4.38 -1.99 4.36
C SER A 122 -4.85 -2.31 5.77
N PHE A 123 -4.30 -3.39 6.34
CA PHE A 123 -4.56 -3.82 7.70
C PHE A 123 -3.93 -2.84 8.70
N MET A 124 -4.77 -2.07 9.39
CA MET A 124 -4.37 -1.16 10.46
C MET A 124 -5.02 -1.64 11.75
N LEU A 125 -4.33 -2.57 12.43
CA LEU A 125 -4.89 -3.29 13.57
C LEU A 125 -4.56 -2.59 14.90
N PRO A 126 -5.47 -2.64 15.89
CA PRO A 126 -5.17 -2.19 17.24
C PRO A 126 -4.19 -3.15 17.95
N THR A 127 -3.57 -2.66 19.02
CA THR A 127 -2.64 -3.44 19.85
C THR A 127 -3.29 -4.73 20.37
N GLY A 128 -2.51 -5.82 20.48
CA GLY A 128 -2.96 -7.13 20.90
C GLY A 128 -3.66 -7.98 19.83
N LYS A 129 -4.06 -7.38 18.70
CA LYS A 129 -4.66 -8.11 17.57
C LYS A 129 -3.62 -8.64 16.60
N ARG A 130 -4.04 -9.59 15.76
CA ARG A 130 -3.28 -10.17 14.65
C ARG A 130 -4.15 -10.23 13.40
N VAL A 131 -3.55 -10.41 12.22
CA VAL A 131 -4.28 -10.48 10.94
C VAL A 131 -5.39 -11.54 10.97
N LEU A 132 -5.12 -12.71 11.55
CA LEU A 132 -6.11 -13.78 11.63
C LEU A 132 -7.35 -13.45 12.48
N ASP A 133 -7.31 -12.42 13.34
CA ASP A 133 -8.49 -12.02 14.10
C ASP A 133 -9.51 -11.24 13.22
N TYR A 134 -9.15 -10.94 11.96
CA TYR A 134 -9.96 -10.24 10.96
C TYR A 134 -10.21 -11.09 9.70
N LEU A 135 -9.79 -12.36 9.71
CA LEU A 135 -9.99 -13.29 8.60
C LEU A 135 -10.75 -14.55 9.09
N PRO A 136 -11.63 -15.14 8.27
CA PRO A 136 -12.06 -14.66 6.97
C PRO A 136 -12.85 -13.36 7.09
N ASP A 137 -12.64 -12.49 6.10
CA ASP A 137 -13.52 -11.35 5.86
C ASP A 137 -14.77 -11.90 5.16
N GLY A 138 -15.92 -11.85 5.82
CA GLY A 138 -17.18 -12.43 5.33
C GLY A 138 -17.68 -11.87 4.00
N HIS A 139 -17.09 -10.76 3.53
CA HIS A 139 -17.40 -10.14 2.23
C HIS A 139 -16.24 -10.21 1.23
N SER A 140 -15.13 -10.88 1.59
CA SER A 140 -13.96 -11.02 0.73
C SER A 140 -14.10 -12.20 -0.23
N MET A 141 -13.68 -11.99 -1.48
CA MET A 141 -13.55 -13.05 -2.49
C MET A 141 -12.33 -13.96 -2.25
N LEU A 142 -11.53 -13.71 -1.20
CA LEU A 142 -10.35 -14.51 -0.86
C LEU A 142 -10.65 -15.72 0.03
N SER A 143 -11.71 -15.66 0.85
CA SER A 143 -11.86 -16.52 2.04
C SER A 143 -11.77 -18.03 1.76
N ASP A 144 -12.36 -18.51 0.67
CA ASP A 144 -12.34 -19.93 0.28
C ASP A 144 -11.34 -20.23 -0.86
N LYS A 145 -10.53 -19.24 -1.24
CA LYS A 145 -9.60 -19.30 -2.38
C LYS A 145 -8.14 -19.31 -1.94
N VAL A 146 -7.86 -19.30 -0.64
CA VAL A 146 -6.50 -19.33 -0.09
C VAL A 146 -6.13 -20.76 0.30
N GLU A 147 -5.11 -21.30 -0.37
CA GLU A 147 -4.54 -22.60 -0.06
C GLU A 147 -3.35 -22.47 0.90
N VAL A 148 -3.43 -23.11 2.05
CA VAL A 148 -2.39 -23.08 3.08
C VAL A 148 -1.55 -24.36 3.04
N SER A 149 -0.24 -24.22 2.87
CA SER A 149 0.73 -25.30 3.01
C SER A 149 1.28 -25.33 4.43
N ARG A 150 0.93 -26.39 5.18
CA ARG A 150 1.48 -26.62 6.54
C ARG A 150 2.98 -26.95 6.51
N ALA A 151 3.44 -27.66 5.48
CA ALA A 151 4.85 -28.07 5.36
C ALA A 151 5.81 -26.87 5.20
N THR A 152 5.35 -25.83 4.51
CA THR A 152 6.17 -24.62 4.23
C THR A 152 5.73 -23.40 5.04
N LEU A 153 4.71 -23.54 5.91
CA LEU A 153 4.04 -22.46 6.63
C LEU A 153 3.78 -21.22 5.76
N SER A 154 3.19 -21.46 4.60
CA SER A 154 2.94 -20.43 3.60
C SER A 154 1.59 -20.64 2.92
N ASP A 155 0.96 -19.56 2.49
CA ASP A 155 -0.29 -19.60 1.75
C ASP A 155 -0.12 -19.10 0.31
N ARG A 156 -1.03 -19.50 -0.58
CA ARG A 156 -1.18 -18.93 -1.93
C ARG A 156 -2.65 -18.71 -2.21
N LEU A 157 -2.95 -17.68 -2.99
CA LEU A 157 -4.27 -17.54 -3.58
C LEU A 157 -4.39 -18.50 -4.79
N ASP A 158 -5.58 -19.06 -5.01
CA ASP A 158 -5.96 -19.80 -6.19
C ASP A 158 -5.75 -18.92 -7.45
N PRO A 159 -4.93 -19.35 -8.43
CA PRO A 159 -4.74 -18.62 -9.69
C PRO A 159 -6.03 -18.25 -10.43
N GLY A 160 -7.08 -19.07 -10.28
CA GLY A 160 -8.41 -18.79 -10.83
C GLY A 160 -9.08 -17.55 -10.21
N ALA A 161 -8.74 -17.23 -8.96
CA ALA A 161 -9.33 -16.11 -8.22
C ALA A 161 -8.59 -14.78 -8.41
N TYR A 162 -7.39 -14.77 -9.00
CA TYR A 162 -6.54 -13.56 -9.07
C TYR A 162 -7.26 -12.37 -9.69
N ARG A 163 -7.87 -12.57 -10.87
CA ARG A 163 -8.54 -11.49 -11.58
C ARG A 163 -9.68 -10.92 -10.76
N GLU A 164 -10.60 -11.75 -10.31
CA GLU A 164 -11.82 -11.28 -9.65
C GLU A 164 -11.56 -10.71 -8.26
N ALA A 165 -10.61 -11.27 -7.51
CA ALA A 165 -10.34 -10.87 -6.14
C ALA A 165 -9.35 -9.69 -6.03
N LEU A 166 -8.29 -9.68 -6.85
CA LEU A 166 -7.18 -8.72 -6.72
C LEU A 166 -7.12 -7.68 -7.85
N TYR A 167 -7.61 -8.00 -9.05
CA TYR A 167 -7.34 -7.22 -10.26
C TYR A 167 -8.60 -6.95 -11.10
N ALA A 168 -9.76 -6.80 -10.45
CA ALA A 168 -11.06 -6.80 -11.10
C ALA A 168 -11.24 -5.66 -12.13
N ASP A 169 -10.50 -4.58 -11.97
CA ASP A 169 -10.49 -3.37 -12.80
C ASP A 169 -9.14 -3.13 -13.51
N CYS A 170 -8.24 -4.11 -13.50
CA CYS A 170 -6.92 -4.00 -14.12
C CYS A 170 -6.93 -4.51 -15.57
N SER A 171 -5.96 -4.04 -16.36
CA SER A 171 -5.75 -4.50 -17.74
C SER A 171 -5.29 -5.96 -17.78
N ASP A 172 -5.50 -6.63 -18.91
CA ASP A 172 -5.06 -8.02 -19.09
C ASP A 172 -3.54 -8.18 -18.97
N ASP A 173 -2.78 -7.19 -19.44
CA ASP A 173 -1.32 -7.16 -19.31
C ASP A 173 -0.89 -7.10 -17.84
N ASP A 174 -1.57 -6.30 -17.02
CA ASP A 174 -1.29 -6.23 -15.58
C ASP A 174 -1.62 -7.54 -14.87
N VAL A 175 -2.73 -8.18 -15.23
CA VAL A 175 -3.09 -9.50 -14.68
C VAL A 175 -2.08 -10.56 -15.11
N ALA A 176 -1.63 -10.54 -16.37
CA ALA A 176 -0.62 -11.46 -16.88
C ALA A 176 0.74 -11.27 -16.18
N LEU A 177 1.18 -10.01 -16.03
CA LEU A 177 2.38 -9.66 -15.27
C LEU A 177 2.28 -10.17 -13.84
N ALA A 178 1.19 -9.85 -13.14
CA ALA A 178 0.99 -10.28 -11.76
C ALA A 178 1.00 -11.80 -11.63
N ARG A 179 0.28 -12.53 -12.51
CA ARG A 179 0.28 -14.00 -12.54
C ARG A 179 1.68 -14.60 -12.63
N SER A 180 2.59 -13.95 -13.37
CA SER A 180 3.97 -14.42 -13.51
C SER A 180 4.87 -14.13 -12.30
N LEU A 181 4.47 -13.20 -11.43
CA LEU A 181 5.32 -12.68 -10.34
C LEU A 181 4.77 -12.94 -8.93
N LEU A 182 3.51 -13.36 -8.80
CA LEU A 182 2.92 -13.73 -7.52
C LEU A 182 3.62 -14.96 -6.95
N VAL A 183 3.93 -14.89 -5.65
CA VAL A 183 4.61 -15.97 -4.92
C VAL A 183 3.79 -16.41 -3.70
N ARG A 184 4.25 -17.47 -3.02
CA ARG A 184 3.66 -17.89 -1.74
C ARG A 184 3.92 -16.84 -0.67
N GLU A 185 2.90 -16.55 0.14
CA GLU A 185 2.99 -15.63 1.27
C GLU A 185 3.37 -16.40 2.54
N PRO A 186 4.40 -15.97 3.29
CA PRO A 186 4.69 -16.51 4.61
C PRO A 186 3.52 -16.31 5.58
N SER A 187 3.01 -17.40 6.18
CA SER A 187 1.81 -17.31 7.03
C SER A 187 2.13 -16.93 8.47
N ARG A 188 3.36 -17.18 8.96
CA ARG A 188 3.76 -16.92 10.36
C ARG A 188 3.55 -15.46 10.80
N PRO A 189 3.83 -14.44 9.97
CA PRO A 189 3.65 -13.04 10.38
C PRO A 189 2.18 -12.67 10.64
N ALA A 190 1.22 -13.29 9.93
CA ALA A 190 -0.21 -13.10 10.18
C ALA A 190 -0.68 -13.62 11.56
N LEU A 191 0.10 -14.50 12.20
CA LEU A 191 -0.16 -15.05 13.53
C LEU A 191 0.30 -14.11 14.66
N THR A 192 1.12 -13.11 14.34
CA THR A 192 1.81 -12.29 15.34
C THR A 192 0.85 -11.25 15.92
N ARG A 193 0.69 -11.24 17.25
CA ARG A 193 -0.02 -10.18 17.96
C ARG A 193 0.81 -8.91 17.97
N LEU A 194 0.22 -7.80 17.52
CA LEU A 194 0.90 -6.52 17.52
C LEU A 194 1.07 -6.00 18.95
N LYS A 195 2.17 -5.32 19.20
CA LYS A 195 2.45 -4.58 20.43
C LYS A 195 2.68 -3.13 20.03
N LEU A 196 1.63 -2.32 20.10
CA LEU A 196 1.64 -0.91 19.70
C LEU A 196 1.29 -0.05 20.90
N THR A 197 1.96 1.09 21.05
CA THR A 197 1.76 2.02 22.18
C THR A 197 1.34 3.41 21.70
N PRO A 198 0.57 4.16 22.51
CA PRO A 198 0.23 5.56 22.20
C PRO A 198 1.47 6.45 22.00
N ASP A 199 2.50 6.29 22.83
CA ASP A 199 3.69 7.16 22.82
C ASP A 199 4.67 6.87 21.68
N ARG A 200 4.47 5.77 20.94
CA ARG A 200 5.34 5.37 19.82
C ARG A 200 4.57 5.28 18.53
N TYR A 201 3.92 4.15 18.23
CA TYR A 201 3.07 4.04 17.04
C TYR A 201 1.97 5.11 17.02
N GLY A 202 1.31 5.37 18.16
CA GLY A 202 0.16 6.27 18.24
C GLY A 202 0.47 7.75 17.92
N ARG A 203 1.71 8.21 18.14
CA ARG A 203 2.13 9.58 17.81
C ARG A 203 2.56 9.79 16.36
N VAL A 204 2.70 8.72 15.58
CA VAL A 204 3.04 8.84 14.15
C VAL A 204 1.77 9.23 13.39
N PRO A 205 1.78 10.31 12.58
CA PRO A 205 0.64 10.69 11.75
C PRO A 205 0.26 9.57 10.78
N ARG A 206 -1.04 9.35 10.58
CA ARG A 206 -1.56 8.25 9.78
C ARG A 206 -2.66 8.72 8.85
N ALA A 207 -2.66 8.19 7.65
CA ALA A 207 -3.71 8.42 6.67
C ALA A 207 -4.11 7.10 6.00
N TYR A 208 -5.31 7.07 5.42
CA TYR A 208 -5.85 5.89 4.75
C TYR A 208 -6.34 6.22 3.35
N VAL A 209 -6.05 5.35 2.40
CA VAL A 209 -6.62 5.35 1.05
C VAL A 209 -7.59 4.17 0.97
N ARG A 210 -8.89 4.49 1.01
CA ARG A 210 -9.99 3.54 0.86
C ARG A 210 -10.17 3.20 -0.62
N LEU A 211 -10.24 1.91 -0.94
CA LEU A 211 -10.52 1.43 -2.29
C LEU A 211 -11.98 0.95 -2.32
N THR A 212 -12.84 1.69 -3.02
CA THR A 212 -14.30 1.53 -2.89
C THR A 212 -14.87 0.35 -3.67
N GLN A 213 -14.07 -0.30 -4.51
CA GLN A 213 -14.46 -1.50 -5.27
C GLN A 213 -13.59 -2.70 -4.90
N ASP A 214 -12.91 -2.64 -3.74
CA ASP A 214 -12.05 -3.70 -3.25
C ASP A 214 -12.85 -4.96 -2.89
N ARG A 215 -12.41 -6.09 -3.43
CA ARG A 215 -12.99 -7.42 -3.25
C ARG A 215 -12.11 -8.36 -2.42
N ALA A 216 -10.94 -7.90 -2.01
CA ALA A 216 -9.98 -8.63 -1.20
C ALA A 216 -9.98 -8.16 0.25
N VAL A 217 -9.82 -6.85 0.47
CA VAL A 217 -10.07 -6.20 1.76
C VAL A 217 -11.38 -5.44 1.61
N SER A 218 -12.49 -6.11 1.93
CA SER A 218 -13.81 -5.59 1.61
C SER A 218 -14.06 -4.23 2.25
N LEU A 219 -14.98 -3.45 1.68
CA LEU A 219 -15.40 -2.19 2.26
C LEU A 219 -15.83 -2.32 3.75
N PRO A 220 -16.66 -3.31 4.14
CA PRO A 220 -16.98 -3.55 5.55
C PRO A 220 -15.74 -3.78 6.43
N LEU A 221 -14.73 -4.50 5.94
CA LEU A 221 -13.48 -4.68 6.68
C LEU A 221 -12.67 -3.37 6.77
N GLN A 222 -12.57 -2.60 5.69
CA GLN A 222 -11.91 -1.28 5.72
C GLN A 222 -12.60 -0.34 6.73
N ASP A 223 -13.94 -0.34 6.78
CA ASP A 223 -14.71 0.45 7.74
C ASP A 223 -14.46 0.01 9.18
N ARG A 224 -14.43 -1.30 9.42
CA ARG A 224 -14.10 -1.85 10.74
C ARG A 224 -12.69 -1.43 11.19
N LEU A 225 -11.70 -1.51 10.30
CA LEU A 225 -10.32 -1.12 10.60
C LEU A 225 -10.22 0.37 10.95
N LEU A 226 -10.91 1.24 10.20
CA LEU A 226 -10.96 2.68 10.45
C LEU A 226 -11.68 3.04 11.76
N ASN A 227 -12.76 2.31 12.09
CA ASN A 227 -13.48 2.50 13.35
C ASN A 227 -12.65 2.07 14.57
N GLU A 228 -11.96 0.94 14.48
CA GLU A 228 -11.15 0.42 15.58
C GLU A 228 -9.79 1.13 15.71
N THR A 229 -9.30 1.78 14.66
CA THR A 229 -8.04 2.54 14.68
C THR A 229 -8.16 3.80 13.80
N PRO A 230 -8.69 4.91 14.33
CA PRO A 230 -8.85 6.14 13.56
C PRO A 230 -7.53 6.73 13.04
N VAL A 231 -7.63 7.47 11.94
CA VAL A 231 -6.53 8.17 11.25
C VAL A 231 -6.87 9.64 11.05
N ASP A 232 -5.86 10.44 10.73
CA ASP A 232 -6.00 11.90 10.57
C ASP A 232 -6.80 12.26 9.30
N ARG A 233 -6.68 11.42 8.25
CA ARG A 233 -7.32 11.65 6.95
C ARG A 233 -7.61 10.36 6.22
N VAL A 234 -8.76 10.30 5.57
CA VAL A 234 -9.18 9.21 4.68
C VAL A 234 -9.49 9.79 3.31
N GLU A 235 -8.84 9.27 2.27
CA GLU A 235 -9.17 9.56 0.87
C GLU A 235 -9.73 8.29 0.22
N SER A 236 -10.64 8.44 -0.75
CA SER A 236 -11.27 7.30 -1.41
C SER A 236 -10.95 7.30 -2.90
N ILE A 237 -10.64 6.12 -3.45
CA ILE A 237 -10.41 5.90 -4.88
C ILE A 237 -11.38 4.84 -5.37
N ALA A 238 -12.03 5.10 -6.50
CA ALA A 238 -12.88 4.13 -7.20
C ALA A 238 -12.03 3.10 -7.97
N ALA A 239 -11.50 2.13 -7.23
CA ALA A 239 -10.67 1.05 -7.73
C ALA A 239 -10.89 -0.26 -6.95
N SER A 240 -10.54 -1.38 -7.58
CA SER A 240 -10.39 -2.67 -6.90
C SER A 240 -9.11 -2.70 -6.05
N HIS A 241 -8.71 -3.87 -5.55
CA HIS A 241 -7.59 -4.02 -4.62
C HIS A 241 -6.25 -3.48 -5.17
N SER A 242 -6.03 -3.52 -6.48
CA SER A 242 -4.75 -3.18 -7.11
C SER A 242 -4.75 -1.82 -7.78
N ALA A 243 -5.16 -0.78 -7.07
CA ALA A 243 -5.19 0.61 -7.57
C ALA A 243 -3.84 1.12 -8.11
N TYR A 244 -2.71 0.51 -7.67
CA TYR A 244 -1.39 0.78 -8.23
C TYR A 244 -1.23 0.34 -9.70
N PHE A 245 -2.15 -0.47 -10.23
CA PHE A 245 -2.25 -0.82 -11.64
C PHE A 245 -3.41 -0.13 -12.35
N SER A 246 -4.62 -0.13 -11.78
CA SER A 246 -5.82 0.39 -12.44
C SER A 246 -5.96 1.92 -12.38
N ARG A 247 -5.38 2.56 -11.36
CA ARG A 247 -5.46 4.00 -11.08
C ARG A 247 -4.11 4.60 -10.63
N PRO A 248 -2.98 4.34 -11.32
CA PRO A 248 -1.66 4.72 -10.84
C PRO A 248 -1.46 6.23 -10.71
N ASP A 249 -2.03 7.04 -11.62
CA ASP A 249 -1.97 8.50 -11.58
C ASP A 249 -2.74 9.09 -10.39
N GLU A 250 -3.98 8.62 -10.17
CA GLU A 250 -4.80 9.04 -9.06
C GLU A 250 -4.20 8.61 -7.72
N LEU A 251 -3.76 7.35 -7.60
CA LEU A 251 -3.13 6.86 -6.39
C LEU A 251 -1.85 7.62 -6.05
N ALA A 252 -0.97 7.89 -7.02
CA ALA A 252 0.25 8.65 -6.79
C ALA A 252 -0.05 10.08 -6.30
N ARG A 253 -1.02 10.76 -6.93
CA ARG A 253 -1.46 12.09 -6.52
C ARG A 253 -2.03 12.08 -5.10
N THR A 254 -2.92 11.15 -4.77
CA THR A 254 -3.49 11.00 -3.43
C THR A 254 -2.40 10.75 -2.38
N ILE A 255 -1.42 9.88 -2.67
CA ILE A 255 -0.29 9.62 -1.77
C ILE A 255 0.51 10.91 -1.50
N VAL A 256 0.84 11.67 -2.55
CA VAL A 256 1.60 12.92 -2.42
C VAL A 256 0.81 13.98 -1.64
N GLU A 257 -0.50 14.09 -1.86
CA GLU A 257 -1.37 15.00 -1.11
C GLU A 257 -1.47 14.62 0.36
N LEU A 258 -1.64 13.33 0.67
CA LEU A 258 -1.68 12.80 2.03
C LEU A 258 -0.35 12.98 2.76
N ALA A 259 0.78 12.97 2.05
CA ALA A 259 2.10 13.19 2.64
C ALA A 259 2.34 14.66 3.07
N ARG A 260 1.56 15.62 2.57
CA ARG A 260 1.71 17.07 2.87
C ARG A 260 0.93 17.54 4.11
N ALA A 261 -0.15 16.83 4.45
CA ALA A 261 -0.98 17.14 5.61
C ALA A 261 -0.21 16.95 6.91
#